data_AF-A0A436QXN9-F1
#
_entry.id   AF-A0A436QXN9-F1
#
_cell.length_a   1.000
_cell.length_b   1.000
_cell.length_c   1.000
_cell.angle_alpha   90.00
_cell.angle_beta   90.00
_cell.angle_gamma   90.00
#
_symmetry.space_group_name_H-M   'P 1'
#
loop_
_entity.id
_entity.type
_entity.pdbx_description
1 polymer ?
#
loop_
_entity_poly.entity_id
_entity_poly.type
_entity_poly.pdbx_seq_one_letter_code
_entity_poly.pdbx_strand_id
1 'polypeptide(L)'
;MIQALFDYQREIYLAVAQHLKAFAGDGNWLTLLAVLPMGVVFGAAHALTPGHSKTLLAAYIAGSQVKLARGLLASLALSFTHITLAVLIAVLALPLVSISLGSVGRAPALETLSRGLLGLIGVW
;
A
#
# COMPACT_ATOMS: atom_id res chain seq x y z
N MET A 1 23.16 7.77 -0.95
CA MET A 1 22.39 6.93 -0.01
C MET A 1 20.91 6.87 -0.39
N ILE A 2 20.19 7.99 -0.47
CA ILE A 2 18.74 8.00 -0.84
C ILE A 2 18.49 7.47 -2.26
N GLN A 3 19.32 7.82 -3.25
CA GLN A 3 19.19 7.33 -4.62
C GLN A 3 19.23 5.79 -4.69
N ALA A 4 20.15 5.16 -3.94
CA ALA A 4 20.26 3.71 -3.88
C ALA A 4 19.00 3.03 -3.28
N LEU A 5 18.31 3.68 -2.33
CA LEU A 5 17.03 3.20 -1.81
C LEU A 5 15.94 3.21 -2.87
N PHE A 6 15.87 4.26 -3.69
CA PHE A 6 14.90 4.34 -4.80
C PHE A 6 15.22 3.34 -5.91
N ASP A 7 16.50 3.16 -6.24
CA ASP A 7 16.93 2.16 -7.23
C ASP A 7 16.59 0.75 -6.77
N TYR A 8 16.83 0.43 -5.49
CA TYR A 8 16.48 -0.86 -4.90
C TYR A 8 14.96 -1.10 -4.88
N GLN A 9 14.16 -0.09 -4.55
CA GLN A 9 12.70 -0.17 -4.64
C GLN A 9 12.23 -0.43 -6.08
N ARG A 10 12.83 0.24 -7.07
CA ARG A 10 12.51 0.04 -8.49
C ARG A 10 12.84 -1.37 -8.93
N GLU A 11 14.00 -1.89 -8.54
CA GLU A 11 14.42 -3.25 -8.89
C GLU A 11 13.44 -4.30 -8.36
N ILE A 12 13.05 -4.19 -7.09
CA ILE A 12 12.06 -5.09 -6.49
C ILE A 12 10.70 -4.95 -7.18
N TYR A 13 10.26 -3.72 -7.49
CA TYR A 13 9.01 -3.49 -8.22
C TYR A 13 8.99 -4.19 -9.59
N LEU A 14 10.08 -4.08 -10.35
CA LEU A 14 10.21 -4.73 -11.66
C LEU A 14 10.26 -6.25 -11.52
N ALA A 15 10.96 -6.78 -10.52
CA ALA A 15 10.99 -8.22 -10.23
C ALA A 15 9.59 -8.75 -9.86
N VAL A 16 8.85 -8.04 -9.01
CA VAL A 16 7.46 -8.36 -8.65
C VAL A 16 6.58 -8.42 -9.90
N ALA A 17 6.65 -7.40 -10.76
CA ALA A 17 5.87 -7.34 -11.99
C ALA A 17 6.19 -8.52 -12.93
N GLN A 18 7.46 -8.90 -13.04
CA GLN A 18 7.88 -10.06 -13.83
C GLN A 18 7.30 -11.38 -13.29
N HIS A 19 7.32 -11.60 -11.97
CA HIS A 19 6.77 -12.81 -11.35
C HIS A 19 5.25 -12.89 -11.50
N LEU A 20 4.54 -11.76 -11.34
CA LEU A 20 3.10 -11.68 -11.58
C LEU A 20 2.74 -11.99 -13.03
N LYS A 21 3.53 -11.49 -13.99
CA LYS A 21 3.34 -11.79 -15.41
C LYS A 21 3.59 -13.26 -15.74
N ALA A 22 4.61 -13.88 -15.12
CA ALA A 22 4.87 -15.30 -15.25
C ALA A 22 3.71 -16.14 -14.72
N PHE A 23 3.23 -15.84 -13.50
CA PHE A 23 2.05 -16.47 -12.91
C PHE A 23 0.80 -16.34 -13.79
N ALA A 24 0.57 -15.18 -14.41
CA ALA A 24 -0.55 -14.98 -15.33
C ALA A 24 -0.45 -15.85 -16.60
N GLY A 25 0.76 -16.29 -16.98
CA GLY A 25 0.99 -17.14 -18.14
C GLY A 25 0.86 -18.64 -17.85
N ASP A 26 1.36 -19.10 -16.70
CA ASP A 26 1.47 -20.53 -16.39
C ASP A 26 0.61 -21.01 -15.21
N GLY A 27 0.01 -20.08 -14.45
CA GLY A 27 -0.80 -20.38 -13.25
C GLY A 27 0.01 -20.96 -12.08
N ASN A 28 1.34 -20.88 -12.11
CA ASN A 28 2.20 -21.53 -11.12
C ASN A 28 2.24 -20.76 -9.79
N TRP A 29 1.53 -21.29 -8.79
CA TRP A 29 1.47 -20.72 -7.45
C TRP A 29 2.82 -20.57 -6.76
N LEU A 30 3.82 -21.40 -7.08
CA LEU A 30 5.17 -21.24 -6.52
C LEU A 30 5.81 -19.93 -6.99
N THR A 31 5.60 -19.56 -8.25
CA THR A 31 6.07 -18.29 -8.82
C THR A 31 5.41 -17.09 -8.12
N LEU A 32 4.14 -17.22 -7.73
CA LEU A 32 3.43 -16.20 -6.95
C LEU A 32 3.90 -16.14 -5.49
N LEU A 33 4.14 -17.28 -4.85
CA LEU A 33 4.62 -17.29 -3.46
C LEU A 33 6.04 -16.73 -3.33
N ALA A 34 6.86 -16.88 -4.38
CA ALA A 34 8.19 -16.27 -4.45
C ALA A 34 8.16 -14.73 -4.30
N VAL A 35 7.02 -14.09 -4.59
CA VAL A 35 6.89 -12.62 -4.48
C VAL A 35 6.70 -12.12 -3.05
N LEU A 36 6.25 -12.96 -2.12
CA LEU A 36 5.97 -12.59 -0.73
C LEU A 36 7.18 -12.00 0.01
N PRO A 37 8.37 -12.65 0.04
CA PRO A 37 9.54 -12.07 0.71
C PRO A 37 9.99 -10.75 0.07
N MET A 38 9.86 -10.61 -1.25
CA MET A 38 10.16 -9.35 -1.95
C MET A 38 9.25 -8.21 -1.49
N GLY A 39 7.96 -8.47 -1.26
CA GLY A 39 7.01 -7.49 -0.72
C GLY A 39 7.40 -6.98 0.68
N VAL A 40 7.89 -7.86 1.56
CA VAL A 40 8.38 -7.48 2.90
C VAL A 40 9.59 -6.54 2.79
N VAL A 41 10.55 -6.90 1.95
CA VAL A 41 11.77 -6.11 1.74
C VAL A 41 11.45 -4.75 1.11
N PHE A 42 10.55 -4.72 0.11
CA PHE A 42 10.07 -3.47 -0.49
C PHE A 42 9.43 -2.56 0.57
N GLY A 43 8.55 -3.11 1.41
CA GLY A 43 7.89 -2.37 2.48
C GLY A 43 8.88 -1.78 3.50
N ALA A 44 9.91 -2.54 3.87
CA ALA A 44 10.98 -2.07 4.73
C ALA A 44 11.77 -0.92 4.09
N ALA A 45 12.21 -1.08 2.84
CA ALA A 45 12.92 -0.03 2.09
C ALA A 45 12.06 1.24 1.93
N HIS A 46 10.76 1.08 1.69
CA HIS A 46 9.81 2.17 1.57
C HIS A 46 9.57 2.90 2.90
N ALA A 47 9.61 2.20 4.04
CA ALA A 47 9.53 2.84 5.35
C ALA A 47 10.77 3.70 5.70
N LEU A 48 11.90 3.47 5.02
CA LEU A 48 13.14 4.25 5.18
C LEU A 48 13.19 5.50 4.29
N THR A 49 12.31 5.63 3.29
CA THR A 49 12.27 6.84 2.47
C THR A 49 11.63 8.03 3.21
N PRO A 50 12.16 9.25 3.06
CA PRO A 50 11.61 10.43 3.74
C PRO A 50 10.17 10.73 3.30
N GLY A 51 9.38 11.32 4.20
CA GLY A 51 8.12 11.97 3.85
C GLY A 51 6.86 11.36 4.46
N HIS A 52 6.92 10.21 5.14
CA HIS A 52 5.74 9.58 5.76
C HIS A 52 5.99 9.15 7.22
N SER A 53 4.92 9.04 8.00
CA SER A 53 4.94 8.77 9.45
C SER A 53 5.55 7.41 9.86
N LYS A 54 5.92 6.55 8.90
CA LYS A 54 6.46 5.19 9.14
C LYS A 54 7.86 5.21 9.76
N THR A 55 8.73 6.12 9.33
CA THR A 55 10.08 6.26 9.90
C THR A 55 10.01 6.76 11.34
N LEU A 56 9.09 7.71 11.62
CA LEU A 56 8.85 8.23 12.97
C LEU A 56 8.28 7.14 13.90
N LEU A 57 7.31 6.36 13.40
CA LEU A 57 6.75 5.22 14.14
C LEU A 57 7.82 4.17 14.45
N ALA A 58 8.68 3.85 13.48
CA ALA A 58 9.79 2.92 13.68
C ALA A 58 10.77 3.43 14.77
N ALA A 59 11.12 4.71 14.73
CA ALA A 59 11.96 5.33 15.76
C ALA A 59 11.28 5.33 17.15
N TYR A 60 9.98 5.60 17.22
CA TYR A 60 9.21 5.56 18.46
C TYR A 60 9.15 4.15 19.07
N ILE A 61 8.88 3.13 18.26
CA ILE A 61 8.85 1.73 18.73
C ILE A 61 10.25 1.31 19.21
N ALA A 62 11.31 1.65 18.48
CA ALA A 62 12.68 1.34 18.86
C ALA A 62 13.12 2.06 20.16
N GLY A 63 12.65 3.28 20.38
CA GLY A 63 12.98 4.08 21.56
C GLY A 63 12.03 3.92 22.76
N SER A 64 10.96 3.11 22.65
CA SER A 64 9.96 2.94 23.70
C SER A 64 10.05 1.56 24.36
N GLN A 65 9.45 1.43 25.55
CA GLN A 65 9.30 0.14 26.26
C GLN A 65 8.16 -0.72 25.68
N VAL A 66 7.71 -0.42 24.46
CA VAL A 66 6.66 -1.19 23.79
C VAL A 66 7.20 -2.57 23.47
N LYS A 67 6.53 -3.61 23.97
CA LYS A 67 6.88 -5.00 23.62
C LYS A 67 6.82 -5.16 22.10
N LEU A 68 7.88 -5.70 21.49
CA LEU A 68 7.98 -5.94 20.04
C LEU A 68 6.72 -6.61 19.47
N ALA A 69 6.18 -7.59 20.19
CA ALA A 69 4.95 -8.29 19.82
C ALA A 69 3.73 -7.36 19.64
N ARG A 70 3.58 -6.33 20.49
CA ARG A 70 2.49 -5.33 20.38
C ARG A 70 2.70 -4.45 19.15
N GLY A 71 3.94 -4.04 18.86
CA GLY A 71 4.27 -3.29 17.66
C GLY A 71 4.02 -4.09 16.37
N LEU A 72 4.35 -5.38 16.37
CA LEU A 72 4.07 -6.30 15.26
C LEU A 72 2.56 -6.48 15.05
N LEU A 73 1.79 -6.74 16.11
CA LEU A 73 0.33 -6.87 16.03
C LEU A 73 -0.33 -5.61 15.48
N ALA A 74 0.08 -4.44 15.95
CA ALA A 74 -0.44 -3.16 15.44
C ALA A 74 -0.08 -2.96 13.95
N SER A 75 1.15 -3.29 13.56
CA SER A 75 1.61 -3.19 12.17
C SER A 75 0.88 -4.14 11.23
N LEU A 76 0.60 -5.37 11.68
CA LEU A 76 -0.19 -6.35 10.95
C LEU A 76 -1.64 -5.88 10.80
N ALA A 77 -2.27 -5.41 11.88
CA ALA A 77 -3.63 -4.89 11.83
C ALA A 77 -3.74 -3.69 10.88
N LEU A 78 -2.80 -2.74 10.96
CA LEU A 78 -2.75 -1.57 10.06
C LEU A 78 -2.57 -1.99 8.60
N SER A 79 -1.65 -2.91 8.33
CA SER A 79 -1.39 -3.40 6.96
C SER A 79 -2.59 -4.13 6.40
N PHE A 80 -3.21 -5.00 7.20
CA PHE A 80 -4.39 -5.76 6.83
C PHE A 80 -5.58 -4.84 6.49
N THR A 81 -5.89 -3.88 7.36
CA THR A 81 -6.99 -2.94 7.13
C THR A 81 -6.70 -2.04 5.92
N HIS A 82 -5.47 -1.55 5.77
CA HIS A 82 -5.07 -0.72 4.65
C HIS A 82 -5.19 -1.45 3.31
N ILE A 83 -4.63 -2.66 3.19
CA ILE A 83 -4.68 -3.46 1.96
C ILE A 83 -6.12 -3.87 1.65
N THR A 84 -6.87 -4.35 2.65
CA THR A 84 -8.27 -4.77 2.46
C THR A 84 -9.11 -3.61 1.95
N LEU A 85 -8.99 -2.43 2.56
CA LEU A 85 -9.73 -1.25 2.13
C LEU A 85 -9.33 -0.81 0.72
N ALA A 86 -8.04 -0.83 0.37
CA ALA A 86 -7.57 -0.51 -0.96
C ALA A 86 -8.15 -1.46 -2.03
N VAL A 87 -8.16 -2.77 -1.75
CA VAL A 87 -8.76 -3.79 -2.64
C VAL A 87 -10.26 -3.59 -2.76
N LEU A 88 -10.97 -3.40 -1.65
CA LEU A 88 -12.41 -3.15 -1.65
C LEU A 88 -12.75 -1.90 -2.46
N ILE A 89 -12.05 -0.78 -2.22
CA ILE A 89 -12.24 0.45 -2.99
C ILE A 89 -12.00 0.19 -4.48
N ALA A 90 -10.90 -0.48 -4.84
CA ALA A 90 -10.59 -0.78 -6.24
C ALA A 90 -11.70 -1.60 -6.89
N VAL A 91 -12.11 -2.71 -6.27
CA VAL A 91 -13.15 -3.61 -6.81
C VAL A 91 -14.51 -2.93 -6.89
N LEU A 92 -14.92 -2.18 -5.87
CA LEU A 92 -16.20 -1.47 -5.84
C LEU A 92 -16.21 -0.23 -6.76
N ALA A 93 -15.05 0.34 -7.08
CA ALA A 93 -14.91 1.44 -8.02
C ALA A 93 -14.95 0.97 -9.49
N LEU A 94 -14.59 -0.28 -9.80
CA LEU A 94 -14.61 -0.80 -11.18
C LEU A 94 -15.99 -0.68 -11.87
N PRO A 95 -17.13 -1.03 -11.22
CA PRO A 95 -18.46 -0.81 -11.80
C PRO A 95 -18.75 0.67 -12.05
N LEU A 96 -18.41 1.55 -11.10
CA LEU A 96 -18.60 3.00 -11.20
C LEU A 96 -17.82 3.59 -12.38
N VAL A 97 -16.58 3.15 -12.57
CA VAL A 97 -15.75 3.55 -13.71
C VAL A 97 -16.38 3.06 -15.01
N SER A 98 -16.80 1.79 -15.09
CA SER A 98 -17.39 1.22 -16.31
C SER A 98 -18.70 1.89 -16.75
N ILE A 99 -19.52 2.34 -15.80
CA ILE A 99 -20.76 3.10 -16.06
C ILE A 99 -20.44 4.55 -16.48
N SER A 100 -19.34 5.11 -15.96
CA SER A 100 -18.91 6.49 -16.24
C SER A 100 -18.08 6.65 -17.51
N LEU A 101 -17.71 5.59 -18.25
CA LEU A 101 -16.89 5.70 -19.48
C LEU A 101 -17.57 6.43 -20.66
N GLY A 102 -18.79 6.94 -20.51
CA GLY A 102 -19.35 7.98 -21.38
C GLY A 102 -18.82 9.40 -21.10
N SER A 103 -18.20 9.63 -19.93
CA SER A 103 -17.58 10.89 -19.50
C SER A 103 -16.35 10.58 -18.65
N VAL A 104 -15.18 10.71 -19.25
CA VAL A 104 -13.86 10.37 -18.68
C VAL A 104 -13.69 10.82 -17.21
N GLY A 105 -13.44 9.86 -16.33
CA GLY A 105 -12.41 9.97 -15.28
C GLY A 105 -12.74 10.72 -13.99
N ARG A 106 -13.99 10.99 -13.64
CA ARG A 106 -14.33 11.58 -12.32
C ARG A 106 -15.52 10.90 -11.66
N ALA A 107 -15.45 10.75 -10.34
CA ALA A 107 -16.55 10.30 -9.49
C ALA A 107 -17.01 11.46 -8.58
N PRO A 108 -17.75 12.45 -9.11
CA PRO A 108 -18.01 13.72 -8.42
C PRO A 108 -18.75 13.58 -7.09
N ALA A 109 -19.62 12.58 -6.95
CA ALA A 109 -20.29 12.27 -5.68
C ALA A 109 -19.28 11.83 -4.60
N LEU A 110 -18.36 10.93 -4.95
CA LEU A 110 -17.29 10.47 -4.05
C LEU A 110 -16.30 11.58 -3.74
N GLU A 111 -15.92 12.39 -4.73
CA GLU A 111 -15.05 13.56 -4.52
C GLU A 111 -15.68 14.55 -3.54
N THR A 112 -16.97 14.86 -3.70
CA THR A 112 -17.69 15.83 -2.84
C THR A 112 -17.86 15.29 -1.42
N LEU A 113 -18.22 14.01 -1.28
CA LEU A 113 -18.30 13.34 0.02
C LEU A 113 -16.94 13.34 0.71
N SER A 114 -15.87 13.00 0.00
CA SER A 114 -14.50 13.01 0.53
C SER A 114 -14.08 14.41 0.99
N ARG A 115 -14.32 15.45 0.17
CA ARG A 115 -14.03 16.85 0.55
C ARG A 115 -14.82 17.30 1.78
N GLY A 116 -16.09 16.92 1.87
CA GLY A 116 -16.94 17.23 3.04
C GLY A 116 -16.43 16.57 4.32
N LEU A 117 -16.11 15.28 4.25
CA LEU A 117 -15.55 14.53 5.39
C LEU A 117 -14.20 15.09 5.84
N LEU A 118 -13.32 15.43 4.89
CA LEU A 118 -12.03 16.06 5.19
C LEU A 118 -12.21 17.44 5.86
N GLY A 119 -13.16 18.24 5.39
CA GLY A 119 -13.50 19.53 6.01
C GLY A 119 -14.00 19.37 7.45
N LEU A 120 -14.89 18.40 7.70
CA LEU A 120 -15.39 18.11 9.04
C LEU A 120 -14.29 17.64 10.00
N ILE A 121 -13.39 16.77 9.53
CA ILE A 121 -12.24 16.32 10.32
C ILE A 121 -11.29 17.48 10.62
N GLY A 122 -11.05 18.37 9.64
CA GLY A 122 -10.15 19.52 9.83
C GLY A 122 -10.69 20.62 10.75
N VAL A 123 -11.99 20.61 11.05
CA VAL A 123 -12.63 21.51 12.04
C VAL A 123 -12.46 21.00 13.47
N TRP A 124 -12.19 19.70 13.65
CA TRP A 124 -11.90 19.07 14.94
C TRP A 124 -10.43 19.24 15.32
#